data_AF-A0A978W6G7-F1
#
_entry.id   AF-A0A978W6G7-F1
#
_cell.length_a   1.000
_cell.length_b   1.000
_cell.length_c   1.000
_cell.angle_alpha   90.00
_cell.angle_beta   90.00
_cell.angle_gamma   90.00
#
_symmetry.space_group_name_H-M   'P 1'
#
loop_
_entity.id
_entity.type
_entity.pdbx_description
1 polymer ?
#
loop_
_entity_poly.entity_id
_entity_poly.type
_entity_poly.pdbx_seq_one_letter_code
_entity_poly.pdbx_strand_id
1 'polypeptide(L)'
;MPPHSNTMKMNTPNLTALSPSFSSSSSSNVSTGNFVSRKLFFLHHIHIFELFVAVFVFVAINSLRQKKRHGLPVWPVVGMLPSLVSALGNNTYEWISDVLVKQNGTFIFRGPSFSSLNCVVTADPRNLEHLLKTKFSNFPKGPYFRDTVRDLLGDGIFSADNETWQRQRKTASIEFHSAKFRQLTIESLLELVHARLLPVLAESLKYSTQLDLQDVLLRLTFDNVCMIAFGVDPGCLRQGLPQIPFAKAFEYATEATVLRFVTPTCIWKAMRYLDIGLEKKLKIWIKAVDEFAQNVIQTRKKELASRCDDPDDNEKNKQRSDLLTVFMRSLKMTSFQTGQY
;
A
#
# COMPACT_ATOMS: atom_id res chain seq x y z
N MET A 1 41.21 98.33 -16.05
CA MET A 1 42.27 99.20 -15.51
C MET A 1 42.85 98.54 -14.26
N PRO A 2 44.17 98.65 -14.03
CA PRO A 2 45.04 97.71 -13.30
C PRO A 2 44.87 97.87 -11.75
N PRO A 3 45.63 97.22 -10.81
CA PRO A 3 46.99 96.70 -11.02
C PRO A 3 47.54 95.55 -10.10
N HIS A 4 48.84 95.28 -10.35
CA HIS A 4 49.94 94.96 -9.41
C HIS A 4 50.20 93.54 -8.86
N SER A 5 51.23 92.92 -9.47
CA SER A 5 52.47 92.39 -8.89
C SER A 5 52.66 92.39 -7.35
N ASN A 6 53.16 91.27 -6.79
CA ASN A 6 54.53 91.24 -6.25
C ASN A 6 55.00 89.84 -5.81
N THR A 7 56.28 89.61 -6.11
CA THR A 7 57.18 88.50 -5.77
C THR A 7 57.70 88.57 -4.32
N MET A 8 57.94 87.43 -3.65
CA MET A 8 59.11 87.32 -2.75
C MET A 8 59.54 85.88 -2.41
N LYS A 9 60.78 85.59 -2.84
CA LYS A 9 61.92 84.89 -2.18
C LYS A 9 61.85 83.41 -1.74
N MET A 10 62.76 82.67 -2.38
CA MET A 10 63.40 81.41 -2.00
C MET A 10 64.16 81.48 -0.66
N ASN A 11 64.19 80.34 0.04
CA ASN A 11 65.38 79.79 0.69
C ASN A 11 65.26 78.26 0.82
N THR A 12 66.11 77.54 0.09
CA THR A 12 66.55 76.14 0.31
C THR A 12 67.87 76.18 1.11
N PRO A 13 68.48 75.07 1.64
CA PRO A 13 68.31 73.67 1.25
C PRO A 13 68.38 72.63 2.40
N ASN A 14 68.14 71.34 2.10
CA ASN A 14 69.19 70.32 2.25
C ASN A 14 68.80 68.98 1.60
N LEU A 15 69.76 68.46 0.84
CA LEU A 15 69.78 67.19 0.12
C LEU A 15 70.12 66.03 1.04
N THR A 16 69.48 64.88 0.82
CA THR A 16 70.10 63.55 0.57
C THR A 16 68.95 62.53 0.48
N ALA A 17 68.60 62.07 -0.71
CA ALA A 17 69.20 60.96 -1.44
C ALA A 17 68.30 59.71 -1.35
N LEU A 18 67.54 59.46 -2.42
CA LEU A 18 67.45 58.20 -3.18
C LEU A 18 66.10 58.15 -3.92
N SER A 19 66.21 58.35 -5.22
CA SER A 19 65.23 58.16 -6.28
C SER A 19 65.06 56.65 -6.61
N PRO A 20 64.24 56.19 -7.58
CA PRO A 20 63.39 56.97 -8.49
C PRO A 20 61.98 56.38 -8.77
N SER A 21 61.11 57.26 -9.29
CA SER A 21 60.27 57.13 -10.51
C SER A 21 59.24 55.99 -10.70
N PHE A 22 58.01 56.44 -11.03
CA PHE A 22 57.14 56.08 -12.18
C PHE A 22 56.91 54.58 -12.48
N SER A 23 55.72 54.09 -12.77
CA SER A 23 54.55 54.66 -13.43
C SER A 23 53.40 53.65 -13.36
N SER A 24 52.19 54.18 -13.49
CA SER A 24 50.93 53.48 -13.77
C SER A 24 51.01 52.43 -14.88
N SER A 25 50.42 51.25 -14.64
CA SER A 25 49.60 50.56 -15.64
C SER A 25 48.70 49.47 -15.04
N SER A 26 47.42 49.57 -15.39
CA SER A 26 46.45 48.49 -15.66
C SER A 26 45.98 47.59 -14.51
N SER A 27 44.78 47.92 -14.06
CA SER A 27 43.69 47.05 -13.64
C SER A 27 43.48 45.81 -14.54
N SER A 28 43.67 44.58 -14.02
CA SER A 28 43.08 43.36 -14.63
C SER A 28 43.07 42.08 -13.77
N ASN A 29 43.19 42.12 -12.44
CA ASN A 29 43.40 40.87 -11.65
C ASN A 29 42.29 40.45 -10.68
N VAL A 30 41.13 41.14 -10.62
CA VAL A 30 40.07 40.78 -9.66
C VAL A 30 38.97 39.89 -10.26
N SER A 31 38.83 39.82 -11.59
CA SER A 31 37.83 38.96 -12.27
C SER A 31 38.34 37.56 -12.63
N THR A 32 39.66 37.39 -12.79
CA THR A 32 40.31 36.13 -13.18
C THR A 32 40.42 35.13 -12.04
N GLY A 33 40.62 35.58 -10.79
CA GLY A 33 40.65 34.70 -9.61
C GLY A 33 39.31 34.01 -9.33
N ASN A 34 38.20 34.73 -9.51
CA ASN A 34 36.85 34.18 -9.35
C ASN A 34 36.48 33.21 -10.49
N PHE A 35 36.98 33.42 -11.71
CA PHE A 35 36.69 32.54 -12.85
C PHE A 35 37.49 31.22 -12.81
N VAL A 36 38.76 31.29 -12.41
CA VAL A 36 39.63 30.11 -12.25
C VAL A 36 39.17 29.25 -11.08
N SER A 37 38.85 29.86 -9.93
CA SER A 37 38.31 29.15 -8.77
C SER A 37 36.96 28.48 -9.08
N ARG A 38 36.08 29.15 -9.83
CA ARG A 38 34.78 28.59 -10.26
C ARG A 38 34.92 27.48 -11.31
N LYS A 39 35.93 27.55 -12.20
CA LYS A 39 36.28 26.46 -13.13
C LYS A 39 36.83 25.23 -12.40
N LEU A 40 37.68 25.41 -11.40
CA LEU A 40 38.20 24.32 -10.55
C LEU A 40 37.08 23.63 -9.77
N PHE A 41 36.14 24.39 -9.20
CA PHE A 41 34.94 23.84 -8.57
C PHE A 41 34.09 23.03 -9.57
N PHE A 42 33.87 23.57 -10.77
CA PHE A 42 33.07 22.90 -11.80
C PHE A 42 33.72 21.61 -12.31
N LEU A 43 35.05 21.61 -12.51
CA LEU A 43 35.82 20.41 -12.84
C LEU A 43 35.75 19.37 -11.72
N HIS A 44 35.81 19.80 -10.46
CA HIS A 44 35.68 18.88 -9.34
C HIS A 44 34.29 18.25 -9.28
N HIS A 45 33.22 19.01 -9.53
CA HIS A 45 31.87 18.47 -9.66
C HIS A 45 31.72 17.49 -10.83
N ILE A 46 32.38 17.74 -11.97
CA ILE A 46 32.39 16.82 -13.12
C ILE A 46 33.11 15.51 -12.77
N HIS A 47 34.27 15.55 -12.13
CA HIS A 47 35.00 14.35 -11.71
C HIS A 47 34.24 13.56 -10.63
N ILE A 48 33.58 14.24 -9.70
CA ILE A 48 32.70 13.61 -8.71
C ILE A 48 31.53 12.91 -9.43
N PHE A 49 30.91 13.58 -10.40
CA PHE A 49 29.84 12.98 -11.20
C PHE A 49 30.32 11.77 -12.00
N GLU A 50 31.48 11.85 -12.65
CA GLU A 50 32.09 10.74 -13.38
C GLU A 50 32.39 9.54 -12.46
N LEU A 51 32.90 9.80 -11.26
CA LEU A 51 33.12 8.76 -10.25
C LEU A 51 31.79 8.11 -9.82
N PHE A 52 30.75 8.91 -9.59
CA PHE A 52 29.41 8.38 -9.27
C PHE A 52 28.86 7.50 -10.40
N VAL A 53 29.02 7.92 -11.66
CA VAL A 53 28.60 7.13 -12.83
C VAL A 53 29.42 5.85 -12.92
N ALA A 54 30.74 5.90 -12.74
CA ALA A 54 31.60 4.72 -12.78
C ALA A 54 31.25 3.71 -11.67
N VAL A 55 31.00 4.19 -10.45
CA VAL A 55 30.54 3.34 -9.33
C VAL A 55 29.16 2.76 -9.63
N PHE A 56 28.23 3.55 -10.15
CA PHE A 56 26.90 3.08 -10.53
C PHE A 56 26.97 1.99 -11.60
N VAL A 57 27.77 2.19 -12.65
CA VAL A 57 27.98 1.21 -13.73
C VAL A 57 28.63 -0.06 -13.18
N PHE A 58 29.64 0.06 -12.33
CA PHE A 58 30.28 -1.09 -11.67
C PHE A 58 29.27 -1.90 -10.85
N VAL A 59 28.46 -1.21 -10.04
CA VAL A 59 27.38 -1.82 -9.25
C VAL A 59 26.36 -2.51 -10.15
N ALA A 60 25.91 -1.85 -11.22
CA ALA A 60 24.95 -2.40 -12.16
C ALA A 60 25.48 -3.67 -12.84
N ILE A 61 26.73 -3.65 -13.32
CA ILE A 61 27.38 -4.81 -13.93
C ILE A 61 27.47 -5.96 -12.92
N ASN A 62 27.91 -5.70 -11.69
CA ASN A 62 28.01 -6.72 -10.65
C ASN A 62 26.63 -7.32 -10.30
N SER A 63 25.61 -6.47 -10.15
CA SER A 63 24.23 -6.88 -9.87
C SER A 63 23.65 -7.75 -11.00
N LEU A 64 23.86 -7.35 -12.25
CA LEU A 64 23.41 -8.11 -13.42
C LEU A 64 24.17 -9.44 -13.58
N ARG A 65 25.46 -9.47 -13.24
CA ARG A 65 26.23 -10.74 -13.21
C ARG A 65 25.68 -11.70 -12.16
N GLN A 66 25.26 -11.20 -11.00
CA GLN A 66 24.66 -12.02 -9.94
C GLN A 66 23.31 -12.63 -10.31
N LYS A 67 22.60 -12.08 -11.31
CA LYS A 67 21.34 -12.63 -11.85
C LYS A 67 21.48 -14.11 -12.26
N LYS A 68 22.62 -14.50 -12.85
CA LYS A 68 22.86 -15.89 -13.26
C LYS A 68 22.87 -16.87 -12.08
N ARG A 69 23.24 -16.41 -10.88
CA ARG A 69 23.34 -17.26 -9.68
C ARG A 69 22.06 -17.27 -8.85
N HIS A 70 21.36 -16.14 -8.75
CA HIS A 70 20.22 -15.97 -7.85
C HIS A 70 18.86 -15.86 -8.59
N GLY A 71 18.84 -16.00 -9.91
CA GLY A 71 17.66 -15.81 -10.77
C GLY A 71 17.34 -14.34 -11.06
N LEU A 72 17.50 -13.46 -10.07
CA LEU A 72 17.22 -12.02 -10.16
C LEU A 72 18.46 -11.17 -9.82
N PRO A 73 18.59 -9.97 -10.40
CA PRO A 73 19.65 -9.04 -10.03
C PRO A 73 19.46 -8.55 -8.59
N VAL A 74 20.54 -8.61 -7.81
CA VAL A 74 20.57 -8.15 -6.42
C VAL A 74 21.34 -6.84 -6.39
N TRP A 75 20.64 -5.75 -6.11
CA TRP A 75 21.23 -4.41 -6.04
C TRP A 75 21.74 -4.13 -4.63
N PRO A 76 22.84 -3.38 -4.46
CA PRO A 76 23.25 -2.92 -3.14
C PRO A 76 22.13 -2.12 -2.48
N VAL A 77 21.94 -2.33 -1.17
CA VAL A 77 20.95 -1.64 -0.32
C VAL A 77 19.48 -1.96 -0.62
N VAL A 78 19.05 -1.98 -1.88
CA VAL A 78 17.63 -2.21 -2.26
C VAL A 78 17.31 -3.66 -2.63
N GLY A 79 18.32 -4.53 -2.71
CA GLY A 79 18.14 -5.95 -2.97
C GLY A 79 17.50 -6.21 -4.33
N MET A 80 16.49 -7.08 -4.36
CA MET A 80 15.72 -7.45 -5.54
C MET A 80 14.49 -6.55 -5.77
N LEU A 81 14.28 -5.52 -4.92
CA LEU A 81 13.11 -4.64 -4.99
C LEU A 81 12.89 -3.97 -6.36
N PRO A 82 13.93 -3.48 -7.09
CA PRO A 82 13.72 -2.90 -8.41
C PRO A 82 13.08 -3.87 -9.42
N SER A 83 13.43 -5.15 -9.34
CA SER A 83 12.82 -6.18 -10.19
C SER A 83 11.35 -6.38 -9.85
N LEU A 84 11.01 -6.35 -8.57
CA LEU A 84 9.63 -6.45 -8.10
C LEU A 84 8.81 -5.23 -8.53
N VAL A 85 9.32 -4.01 -8.34
CA VAL A 85 8.63 -2.77 -8.77
C VAL A 85 8.41 -2.75 -10.28
N SER A 86 9.41 -3.17 -11.07
CA SER A 86 9.25 -3.31 -12.52
C SER A 86 8.21 -4.37 -12.89
N ALA A 87 8.08 -5.45 -12.11
CA ALA A 87 7.06 -6.47 -12.32
C ALA A 87 5.66 -5.98 -11.95
N LEU A 88 5.53 -5.15 -10.91
CA LEU A 88 4.25 -4.52 -10.50
C LEU A 88 3.64 -3.63 -11.58
N GLY A 89 4.46 -2.95 -12.38
CA GLY A 89 3.99 -2.15 -13.50
C GLY A 89 3.51 -2.98 -14.70
N ASN A 90 3.80 -4.28 -14.72
CA ASN A 90 3.50 -5.21 -15.81
C ASN A 90 2.75 -6.44 -15.26
N ASN A 91 2.88 -7.60 -15.91
CA ASN A 91 2.26 -8.85 -15.48
C ASN A 91 3.07 -9.53 -14.35
N THR A 92 2.72 -9.22 -13.10
CA THR A 92 3.36 -9.77 -11.89
C THR A 92 3.29 -11.29 -11.82
N TYR A 93 2.15 -11.88 -12.20
CA TYR A 93 1.94 -13.33 -12.10
C TYR A 93 2.83 -14.10 -13.06
N GLU A 94 2.92 -13.65 -14.32
CA GLU A 94 3.85 -14.24 -15.30
C GLU A 94 5.29 -14.09 -14.83
N TRP A 95 5.68 -12.91 -14.34
CA TRP A 95 7.03 -12.66 -13.84
C TRP A 95 7.41 -13.59 -12.67
N ILE A 96 6.55 -13.75 -11.66
CA ILE A 96 6.81 -14.66 -10.52
C ILE A 96 6.93 -16.11 -11.01
N SER A 97 6.03 -16.53 -11.91
CA SER A 97 6.02 -17.89 -12.45
C SER A 97 7.31 -18.20 -13.22
N ASP A 98 7.75 -17.26 -14.06
CA ASP A 98 9.00 -17.33 -14.80
C ASP A 98 10.22 -17.48 -13.89
N VAL A 99 10.27 -16.71 -12.80
CA VAL A 99 11.37 -16.78 -11.82
C VAL A 99 11.36 -18.13 -11.12
N LEU A 100 10.18 -18.63 -10.71
CA LEU A 100 10.05 -19.93 -10.06
C LEU A 100 10.49 -21.07 -10.98
N VAL A 101 10.06 -21.08 -12.25
CA VAL A 101 10.48 -22.09 -13.23
C VAL A 101 12.00 -22.07 -13.41
N LYS A 102 12.60 -20.89 -13.56
CA LYS A 102 14.06 -20.73 -13.70
C LYS A 102 14.85 -21.11 -12.43
N GLN A 103 14.21 -21.12 -11.26
CA GLN A 103 14.81 -21.47 -9.97
C GLN A 103 14.35 -22.86 -9.47
N ASN A 104 13.81 -23.69 -10.36
CA ASN A 104 13.38 -25.05 -10.05
C ASN A 104 12.35 -25.12 -8.89
N GLY A 105 11.44 -24.14 -8.86
CA GLY A 105 10.28 -24.09 -7.98
C GLY A 105 10.47 -23.37 -6.64
N THR A 106 11.69 -22.99 -6.24
CA THR A 106 11.89 -22.23 -4.98
C THR A 106 13.02 -21.22 -5.11
N PHE A 107 12.80 -19.98 -4.67
CA PHE A 107 13.84 -18.96 -4.61
C PHE A 107 13.72 -18.08 -3.36
N ILE A 108 14.83 -17.41 -3.03
CA ILE A 108 14.89 -16.48 -1.90
C ILE A 108 14.82 -15.06 -2.45
N PHE A 109 13.77 -14.34 -2.11
CA PHE A 109 13.66 -12.92 -2.39
C PHE A 109 14.38 -12.13 -1.29
N ARG A 110 15.35 -11.30 -1.70
CA ARG A 110 16.11 -10.42 -0.81
C ARG A 110 15.62 -8.99 -0.97
N GLY A 111 14.95 -8.46 0.04
CA GLY A 111 14.46 -7.09 0.05
C GLY A 111 15.54 -6.05 0.38
N PRO A 112 15.15 -4.77 0.50
CA PRO A 112 16.05 -3.72 0.95
C PRO A 112 16.60 -3.97 2.35
N SER A 113 17.84 -3.57 2.63
CA SER A 113 18.52 -3.80 3.91
C SER A 113 17.83 -3.14 5.11
N PHE A 114 17.08 -2.07 4.87
CA PHE A 114 16.31 -1.33 5.88
C PHE A 114 14.84 -1.77 5.97
N SER A 115 14.51 -2.92 5.37
CA SER A 115 13.15 -3.46 5.33
C SER A 115 13.12 -4.93 5.69
N SER A 116 11.99 -5.40 6.24
CA SER A 116 11.76 -6.81 6.57
C SER A 116 11.30 -7.66 5.37
N LEU A 117 11.50 -7.17 4.14
CA LEU A 117 11.04 -7.79 2.88
C LEU A 117 11.93 -8.96 2.41
N ASN A 118 12.38 -9.82 3.33
CA ASN A 118 13.09 -11.04 2.98
C ASN A 118 12.11 -12.21 3.09
N CYS A 119 11.91 -12.96 2.00
CA CYS A 119 11.00 -14.09 2.00
C CYS A 119 11.50 -15.23 1.10
N VAL A 120 11.04 -16.44 1.42
CA VAL A 120 11.21 -17.61 0.57
C VAL A 120 9.93 -17.76 -0.24
N VAL A 121 10.05 -17.80 -1.56
CA VAL A 121 8.93 -18.01 -2.48
C VAL A 121 9.08 -19.40 -3.05
N THR A 122 8.03 -20.22 -2.93
CA THR A 122 8.05 -21.61 -3.35
C THR A 122 6.74 -22.04 -4.01
N ALA A 123 6.86 -22.85 -5.05
CA ALA A 123 5.78 -23.58 -5.71
C ALA A 123 6.00 -25.11 -5.63
N ASP A 124 7.00 -25.58 -4.87
CA ASP A 124 7.22 -27.02 -4.67
C ASP A 124 6.13 -27.58 -3.74
N PRO A 125 5.33 -28.57 -4.19
CA PRO A 125 4.27 -29.18 -3.38
C PRO A 125 4.74 -29.71 -2.03
N ARG A 126 5.99 -30.21 -1.94
CA ARG A 126 6.57 -30.73 -0.68
C ARG A 126 6.77 -29.61 0.34
N ASN A 127 7.20 -28.44 -0.11
CA ASN A 127 7.32 -27.27 0.74
C ASN A 127 5.93 -26.77 1.16
N LEU A 128 4.95 -26.78 0.26
CA LEU A 128 3.57 -26.40 0.60
C LEU A 128 2.97 -27.34 1.64
N GLU A 129 3.15 -28.66 1.52
CA GLU A 129 2.73 -29.62 2.55
C GLU A 129 3.47 -29.39 3.87
N HIS A 130 4.77 -29.05 3.81
CA HIS A 130 5.54 -28.74 5.00
C HIS A 130 4.96 -27.53 5.75
N LEU A 131 4.76 -26.42 5.03
CA LEU A 131 4.32 -25.13 5.54
C LEU A 131 2.85 -25.13 5.99
N LEU A 132 1.95 -25.68 5.18
CA LEU A 132 0.50 -25.53 5.37
C LEU A 132 -0.16 -26.69 6.11
N LYS A 133 0.52 -27.83 6.26
CA LYS A 133 -0.05 -29.04 6.88
C LYS A 133 0.83 -29.57 8.01
N THR A 134 2.07 -29.97 7.74
CA THR A 134 2.87 -30.72 8.74
C THR A 134 3.45 -29.84 9.86
N LYS A 135 3.84 -28.60 9.55
CA LYS A 135 4.47 -27.65 10.49
C LYS A 135 3.77 -26.30 10.54
N PHE A 136 2.45 -26.27 10.31
CA PHE A 136 1.66 -25.03 10.26
C PHE A 136 1.88 -24.08 11.45
N SER A 137 1.97 -24.61 12.68
CA SER A 137 2.21 -23.83 13.89
C SER A 137 3.53 -23.06 13.90
N ASN A 138 4.51 -23.49 13.09
CA ASN A 138 5.83 -22.86 13.01
C ASN A 138 5.85 -21.68 12.02
N PHE A 139 4.79 -21.50 11.24
CA PHE A 139 4.70 -20.47 10.20
C PHE A 139 3.49 -19.55 10.44
N PRO A 140 3.45 -18.81 11.56
CA PRO A 140 2.43 -17.77 11.76
C PRO A 140 2.60 -16.66 10.71
N LYS A 141 1.53 -15.91 10.44
CA LYS A 141 1.61 -14.73 9.54
C LYS A 141 2.56 -13.68 10.13
N GLY A 142 2.54 -13.55 11.46
CA GLY A 142 3.51 -12.77 12.21
C GLY A 142 3.21 -11.26 12.24
N PRO A 143 4.01 -10.51 13.01
CA PRO A 143 3.76 -9.09 13.28
C PRO A 143 3.86 -8.23 12.02
N TYR A 144 4.72 -8.58 11.07
CA TYR A 144 4.85 -7.85 9.80
C TYR A 144 3.55 -7.87 9.00
N PHE A 145 2.95 -9.04 8.80
CA PHE A 145 1.69 -9.17 8.07
C PHE A 145 0.57 -8.46 8.85
N ARG A 146 0.46 -8.74 10.15
CA ARG A 146 -0.56 -8.15 11.02
C ARG A 146 -0.52 -6.63 10.99
N ASP A 147 0.63 -6.01 11.25
CA ASP A 147 0.77 -4.55 11.25
C ASP A 147 0.42 -3.91 9.90
N THR A 148 0.66 -4.62 8.80
CA THR A 148 0.39 -4.14 7.45
C THR A 148 -1.11 -4.06 7.16
N VAL A 149 -1.87 -5.08 7.56
CA VAL A 149 -3.31 -5.21 7.26
C VAL A 149 -4.24 -4.73 8.38
N ARG A 150 -3.71 -4.54 9.60
CA ARG A 150 -4.51 -4.26 10.81
C ARG A 150 -5.45 -3.07 10.67
N ASP A 151 -5.05 -2.00 10.01
CA ASP A 151 -5.93 -0.82 9.93
C ASP A 151 -7.20 -1.08 9.10
N LEU A 152 -7.16 -2.01 8.14
CA LEU A 152 -8.31 -2.36 7.31
C LEU A 152 -9.06 -3.58 7.82
N LEU A 153 -8.35 -4.63 8.25
CA LEU A 153 -8.94 -5.93 8.61
C LEU A 153 -9.01 -6.19 10.12
N GLY A 154 -8.47 -5.28 10.94
CA GLY A 154 -8.39 -5.42 12.39
C GLY A 154 -7.63 -6.68 12.83
N ASP A 155 -7.96 -7.18 14.01
CA ASP A 155 -7.45 -8.43 14.59
C ASP A 155 -8.38 -9.64 14.31
N GLY A 156 -9.13 -9.56 13.20
CA GLY A 156 -10.04 -10.62 12.76
C GLY A 156 -9.31 -11.85 12.21
N ILE A 157 -10.10 -12.78 11.68
CA ILE A 157 -9.64 -14.10 11.20
C ILE A 157 -8.50 -14.03 10.16
N PHE A 158 -8.39 -12.93 9.43
CA PHE A 158 -7.33 -12.74 8.45
C PHE A 158 -5.98 -12.34 9.08
N SER A 159 -6.01 -11.61 10.20
CA SER A 159 -4.82 -11.06 10.86
C SER A 159 -4.38 -11.84 12.10
N ALA A 160 -5.30 -12.57 12.73
CA ALA A 160 -5.01 -13.39 13.90
C ALA A 160 -4.10 -14.57 13.57
N ASP A 161 -3.34 -15.01 14.57
CA ASP A 161 -2.48 -16.21 14.55
C ASP A 161 -2.86 -17.17 15.69
N ASN A 162 -2.36 -18.41 15.60
CA ASN A 162 -2.40 -19.44 16.65
C ASN A 162 -3.84 -19.72 17.17
N GLU A 163 -4.01 -19.82 18.49
CA GLU A 163 -5.27 -20.19 19.13
C GLU A 163 -6.41 -19.22 18.84
N THR A 164 -6.12 -17.91 18.79
CA THR A 164 -7.12 -16.89 18.45
C THR A 164 -7.67 -17.12 17.05
N TRP A 165 -6.77 -17.35 16.07
CA TRP A 165 -7.15 -17.71 14.72
C TRP A 165 -7.94 -19.02 14.68
N GLN A 166 -7.48 -20.06 15.38
CA GLN A 166 -8.12 -21.36 15.40
C GLN A 166 -9.55 -21.28 15.95
N ARG A 167 -9.76 -20.50 17.03
CA ARG A 167 -11.09 -20.27 17.62
C ARG A 167 -12.01 -19.55 16.64
N GLN A 168 -11.57 -18.43 16.06
CA GLN A 168 -12.34 -17.67 15.07
C GLN A 168 -12.66 -18.53 13.83
N ARG A 169 -11.67 -19.30 13.32
CA ARG A 169 -11.80 -20.17 12.16
C ARG A 169 -12.76 -21.33 12.41
N LYS A 170 -12.73 -21.94 13.60
CA LYS A 170 -13.65 -23.02 13.98
C LYS A 170 -15.09 -22.51 13.99
N THR A 171 -15.35 -21.39 14.65
CA THR A 171 -16.68 -20.77 14.68
C THR A 171 -17.16 -20.44 13.26
N ALA A 172 -16.36 -19.73 12.47
CA ALA A 172 -16.71 -19.39 11.09
C ALA A 172 -16.98 -20.64 10.23
N SER A 173 -16.15 -21.68 10.35
CA SER A 173 -16.30 -22.90 9.57
C SER A 173 -17.61 -23.64 9.86
N ILE A 174 -18.03 -23.72 11.13
CA ILE A 174 -19.29 -24.37 11.51
C ILE A 174 -20.46 -23.63 10.87
N GLU A 175 -20.45 -22.31 10.91
CA GLU A 175 -21.55 -21.49 10.38
C GLU A 175 -21.63 -21.58 8.85
N PHE A 176 -20.51 -21.48 8.15
CA PHE A 176 -20.45 -21.58 6.70
C PHE A 176 -20.88 -22.96 6.16
N HIS A 177 -20.71 -24.04 6.95
CA HIS A 177 -21.14 -25.39 6.56
C HIS A 177 -22.57 -25.73 7.00
N SER A 178 -23.24 -24.85 7.75
CA SER A 178 -24.61 -25.09 8.18
C SER A 178 -25.55 -25.20 6.97
N ALA A 179 -26.52 -26.12 7.03
CA ALA A 179 -27.53 -26.25 5.97
C ALA A 179 -28.28 -24.93 5.74
N LYS A 180 -28.55 -24.21 6.83
CA LYS A 180 -29.18 -22.90 6.83
C LYS A 180 -28.40 -21.86 6.04
N PHE A 181 -27.09 -21.73 6.29
CA PHE A 181 -26.26 -20.76 5.57
C PHE A 181 -26.20 -21.07 4.08
N ARG A 182 -26.06 -22.35 3.71
CA ARG A 182 -26.06 -22.78 2.30
C ARG A 182 -27.37 -22.45 1.61
N GLN A 183 -28.50 -22.70 2.27
CA GLN A 183 -29.82 -22.36 1.74
C GLN A 183 -29.98 -20.85 1.55
N LEU A 184 -29.65 -20.04 2.56
CA LEU A 184 -29.67 -18.58 2.47
C LEU A 184 -28.81 -18.06 1.32
N THR A 185 -27.64 -18.66 1.10
CA THR A 185 -26.73 -18.30 0.00
C THR A 185 -27.36 -18.57 -1.37
N ILE A 186 -28.02 -19.72 -1.54
CA ILE A 186 -28.69 -20.10 -2.79
C ILE A 186 -29.87 -19.17 -3.06
N GLU A 187 -30.72 -18.95 -2.06
CA GLU A 187 -31.90 -18.08 -2.17
C GLU A 187 -31.50 -16.64 -2.51
N SER A 188 -30.54 -16.07 -1.79
CA SER A 188 -29.98 -14.73 -2.04
C SER A 188 -29.42 -14.60 -3.46
N LEU A 189 -28.65 -15.59 -3.91
CA LEU A 189 -28.06 -15.56 -5.25
C LEU A 189 -29.12 -15.66 -6.35
N LEU A 190 -30.11 -16.55 -6.20
CA LEU A 190 -31.21 -16.68 -7.15
C LEU A 190 -32.00 -15.38 -7.26
N GLU A 191 -32.31 -14.75 -6.13
CA GLU A 191 -32.99 -13.45 -6.10
C GLU A 191 -32.17 -12.39 -6.85
N LEU A 192 -30.88 -12.24 -6.52
CA LEU A 192 -30.01 -11.26 -7.17
C LEU A 192 -29.88 -11.50 -8.68
N VAL A 193 -29.75 -12.76 -9.11
CA VAL A 193 -29.65 -13.07 -10.54
C VAL A 193 -30.92 -12.64 -11.28
N HIS A 194 -32.09 -13.01 -10.78
CA HIS A 194 -33.36 -12.72 -11.47
C HIS A 194 -33.77 -11.25 -11.36
N ALA A 195 -33.56 -10.62 -10.19
CA ALA A 195 -34.01 -9.26 -9.93
C ALA A 195 -33.00 -8.19 -10.38
N ARG A 196 -31.72 -8.53 -10.56
CA ARG A 196 -30.65 -7.56 -10.84
C ARG A 196 -29.85 -7.92 -12.10
N LEU A 197 -29.19 -9.07 -12.11
CA LEU A 197 -28.26 -9.43 -13.19
C LEU A 197 -28.98 -9.55 -14.54
N LEU A 198 -30.05 -10.34 -14.62
CA LEU A 198 -30.81 -10.53 -15.86
C LEU A 198 -31.38 -9.20 -16.39
N PRO A 199 -31.98 -8.31 -15.56
CA PRO A 199 -32.38 -6.97 -16.01
C PRO A 199 -31.24 -6.12 -16.57
N VAL A 200 -30.07 -6.10 -15.93
CA VAL A 200 -28.90 -5.34 -16.41
C VAL A 200 -28.43 -5.87 -17.77
N LEU A 201 -28.36 -7.20 -17.93
CA LEU A 201 -28.00 -7.82 -19.19
C LEU A 201 -29.05 -7.55 -20.28
N ALA A 202 -30.34 -7.68 -19.97
CA ALA A 202 -31.42 -7.39 -20.92
C ALA A 202 -31.42 -5.92 -21.38
N GLU A 203 -31.15 -4.99 -20.47
CA GLU A 203 -30.99 -3.57 -20.79
C GLU A 203 -29.81 -3.32 -21.74
N SER A 204 -28.67 -3.96 -21.47
CA SER A 204 -27.50 -3.83 -22.36
C SER A 204 -27.74 -4.38 -23.75
N LEU A 205 -28.47 -5.48 -23.87
CA LEU A 205 -28.88 -6.04 -25.16
C LEU A 205 -29.82 -5.08 -25.91
N LYS A 206 -30.77 -4.48 -25.18
CA LYS A 206 -31.74 -3.53 -25.76
C LYS A 206 -31.05 -2.28 -26.32
N TYR A 207 -30.07 -1.74 -25.61
CA TYR A 207 -29.35 -0.52 -26.02
C TYR A 207 -28.03 -0.81 -26.74
N SER A 208 -27.70 -2.08 -26.99
CA SER A 208 -26.43 -2.52 -27.58
C SER A 208 -25.21 -1.90 -26.89
N THR A 209 -25.25 -1.79 -25.56
CA THR A 209 -24.14 -1.25 -24.77
C THR A 209 -23.14 -2.33 -24.43
N GLN A 210 -21.85 -1.98 -24.51
CA GLN A 210 -20.79 -2.87 -24.04
C GLN A 210 -20.81 -2.93 -22.52
N LEU A 211 -20.71 -4.14 -21.96
CA LEU A 211 -20.60 -4.38 -20.54
C LEU A 211 -19.26 -5.03 -20.22
N ASP A 212 -18.62 -4.54 -19.17
CA ASP A 212 -17.51 -5.24 -18.53
C ASP A 212 -18.07 -6.31 -17.58
N LEU A 213 -17.93 -7.58 -17.95
CA LEU A 213 -18.38 -8.70 -17.13
C LEU A 213 -17.60 -8.80 -15.82
N GLN A 214 -16.36 -8.32 -15.76
CA GLN A 214 -15.59 -8.31 -14.52
C GLN A 214 -16.24 -7.37 -13.50
N ASP A 215 -16.58 -6.15 -13.89
CA ASP A 215 -17.28 -5.18 -13.04
C ASP A 215 -18.67 -5.70 -12.62
N VAL A 216 -19.44 -6.23 -13.57
CA VAL A 216 -20.79 -6.76 -13.30
C VAL A 216 -20.76 -7.93 -12.30
N LEU A 217 -19.86 -8.89 -12.49
CA LEU A 217 -19.73 -10.03 -11.59
C LEU A 217 -19.16 -9.62 -10.22
N LEU A 218 -18.23 -8.66 -10.19
CA LEU A 218 -17.74 -8.09 -8.93
C LEU A 218 -18.90 -7.48 -8.13
N ARG A 219 -19.74 -6.66 -8.76
CA ARG A 219 -20.92 -6.06 -8.12
C ARG A 219 -21.94 -7.10 -7.65
N LEU A 220 -22.19 -8.14 -8.45
CA LEU A 220 -23.04 -9.26 -8.06
C LEU A 220 -22.52 -9.94 -6.78
N THR A 221 -21.22 -10.27 -6.76
CA THR A 221 -20.61 -10.94 -5.61
C THR A 221 -20.61 -10.05 -4.37
N PHE A 222 -20.37 -8.75 -4.54
CA PHE A 222 -20.39 -7.78 -3.45
C PHE A 222 -21.78 -7.65 -2.82
N ASP A 223 -22.83 -7.46 -3.63
CA ASP A 223 -24.20 -7.38 -3.14
C ASP A 223 -24.60 -8.69 -2.43
N ASN A 224 -24.26 -9.85 -3.01
CA ASN A 224 -24.54 -11.15 -2.39
C ASN A 224 -23.83 -11.32 -1.05
N VAL A 225 -22.55 -10.96 -0.96
CA VAL A 225 -21.78 -11.04 0.30
C VAL A 225 -22.36 -10.07 1.33
N CYS A 226 -22.72 -8.84 0.97
CA CYS A 226 -23.33 -7.90 1.90
C CYS A 226 -24.70 -8.37 2.41
N MET A 227 -25.52 -8.98 1.55
CA MET A 227 -26.79 -9.57 1.95
C MET A 227 -26.61 -10.75 2.90
N ILE A 228 -25.66 -11.64 2.63
CA ILE A 228 -25.45 -12.83 3.47
C ILE A 228 -24.71 -12.49 4.78
N ALA A 229 -23.68 -11.65 4.70
CA ALA A 229 -22.82 -11.34 5.83
C ALA A 229 -23.43 -10.30 6.77
N PHE A 230 -24.04 -9.27 6.20
CA PHE A 230 -24.55 -8.11 6.93
C PHE A 230 -26.06 -7.97 6.90
N GLY A 231 -26.76 -8.72 6.04
CA GLY A 231 -28.20 -8.60 5.84
C GLY A 231 -28.63 -7.26 5.27
N VAL A 232 -27.77 -6.64 4.44
CA VAL A 232 -28.00 -5.33 3.80
C VAL A 232 -27.80 -5.48 2.28
N ASP A 233 -28.71 -4.89 1.49
CA ASP A 233 -28.57 -4.74 0.03
C ASP A 233 -27.87 -3.39 -0.29
N PRO A 234 -26.59 -3.38 -0.72
CA PRO A 234 -25.91 -2.15 -1.13
C PRO A 234 -26.43 -1.61 -2.47
N GLY A 235 -26.96 -2.48 -3.32
CA GLY A 235 -27.47 -2.14 -4.65
C GLY A 235 -26.39 -1.74 -5.65
N CYS A 236 -25.20 -2.34 -5.59
CA CYS A 236 -24.13 -2.07 -6.55
C CYS A 236 -24.49 -2.55 -7.97
N LEU A 237 -25.29 -3.63 -8.07
CA LEU A 237 -25.78 -4.19 -9.32
C LEU A 237 -27.21 -3.72 -9.61
N ARG A 238 -27.41 -2.41 -9.77
CA ARG A 238 -28.68 -1.85 -10.26
C ARG A 238 -28.51 -1.33 -11.69
N GLN A 239 -29.63 -1.11 -12.38
CA GLN A 239 -29.62 -0.42 -13.68
C GLN A 239 -28.85 0.90 -13.57
N GLY A 240 -28.01 1.19 -14.56
CA GLY A 240 -27.07 2.31 -14.53
C GLY A 240 -25.80 2.09 -13.69
N LEU A 241 -25.60 0.92 -13.07
CA LEU A 241 -24.39 0.50 -12.36
C LEU A 241 -23.83 1.56 -11.38
N PRO A 242 -24.63 2.00 -10.39
CA PRO A 242 -24.25 3.10 -9.51
C PRO A 242 -22.97 2.78 -8.74
N GLN A 243 -22.11 3.79 -8.55
CA GLN A 243 -20.95 3.61 -7.67
C GLN A 243 -21.37 3.82 -6.22
N ILE A 244 -21.24 2.76 -5.43
CA ILE A 244 -21.51 2.82 -3.98
C ILE A 244 -20.22 3.29 -3.28
N PRO A 245 -20.28 4.38 -2.49
CA PRO A 245 -19.10 4.95 -1.83
C PRO A 245 -18.32 3.94 -0.98
N PHE A 246 -19.04 3.06 -0.27
CA PHE A 246 -18.43 2.01 0.54
C PHE A 246 -17.64 1.00 -0.30
N ALA A 247 -18.22 0.48 -1.39
CA ALA A 247 -17.55 -0.49 -2.26
C ALA A 247 -16.24 0.08 -2.83
N LYS A 248 -16.30 1.33 -3.31
CA LYS A 248 -15.14 2.04 -3.85
C LYS A 248 -14.08 2.33 -2.79
N ALA A 249 -14.49 2.77 -1.61
CA ALA A 249 -13.58 3.01 -0.49
C ALA A 249 -12.88 1.71 -0.06
N PHE A 250 -13.62 0.60 0.00
CA PHE A 250 -13.07 -0.71 0.35
C PHE A 250 -12.04 -1.21 -0.68
N GLU A 251 -12.34 -1.07 -1.97
CA GLU A 251 -11.43 -1.42 -3.06
C GLU A 251 -10.12 -0.62 -2.99
N TYR A 252 -10.21 0.71 -2.88
CA TYR A 252 -9.02 1.56 -2.75
C TYR A 252 -8.24 1.31 -1.44
N ALA A 253 -8.94 1.03 -0.34
CA ALA A 253 -8.29 0.68 0.90
C ALA A 253 -7.51 -0.65 0.78
N THR A 254 -8.07 -1.62 0.06
CA THR A 254 -7.43 -2.91 -0.20
C THR A 254 -6.20 -2.73 -1.09
N GLU A 255 -6.33 -2.01 -2.20
CA GLU A 255 -5.20 -1.71 -3.10
C GLU A 255 -4.05 -1.02 -2.36
N ALA A 256 -4.36 0.04 -1.60
CA ALA A 256 -3.35 0.77 -0.84
C ALA A 256 -2.72 -0.07 0.28
N THR A 257 -3.49 -0.96 0.90
CA THR A 257 -2.98 -1.92 1.90
C THR A 257 -2.04 -2.94 1.25
N VAL A 258 -2.37 -3.42 0.05
CA VAL A 258 -1.50 -4.34 -0.72
C VAL A 258 -0.17 -3.66 -1.07
N LEU A 259 -0.19 -2.39 -1.46
CA LEU A 259 1.03 -1.63 -1.78
C LEU A 259 1.99 -1.48 -0.59
N ARG A 260 1.52 -1.59 0.66
CA ARG A 260 2.39 -1.62 1.84
C ARG A 260 3.28 -2.86 1.89
N PHE A 261 2.89 -3.98 1.27
CA PHE A 261 3.73 -5.18 1.20
C PHE A 261 4.93 -5.02 0.26
N VAL A 262 4.93 -4.03 -0.62
CA VAL A 262 6.06 -3.74 -1.53
C VAL A 262 6.80 -2.49 -1.09
N THR A 263 6.10 -1.56 -0.44
CA THR A 263 6.71 -0.34 0.11
C THR A 263 7.55 -0.66 1.33
N PRO A 264 8.83 -0.25 1.40
CA PRO A 264 9.66 -0.47 2.58
C PRO A 264 9.02 0.05 3.87
N THR A 265 9.13 -0.73 4.96
CA THR A 265 8.46 -0.49 6.23
C THR A 265 8.69 0.89 6.83
N CYS A 266 9.92 1.42 6.74
CA CYS A 266 10.23 2.76 7.23
C CYS A 266 9.52 3.86 6.42
N ILE A 267 9.38 3.68 5.11
CA ILE A 267 8.82 4.67 4.19
C ILE A 267 7.32 4.82 4.44
N TRP A 268 6.55 3.73 4.40
CA TRP A 268 5.10 3.84 4.60
C TRP A 268 4.77 4.26 6.04
N LYS A 269 5.54 3.83 7.05
CA LYS A 269 5.35 4.30 8.43
C LYS A 269 5.64 5.80 8.56
N ALA A 270 6.65 6.32 7.87
CA ALA A 270 6.92 7.76 7.82
C ALA A 270 5.81 8.53 7.10
N MET A 271 5.31 8.01 5.97
CA MET A 271 4.17 8.60 5.25
C MET A 271 2.90 8.65 6.11
N ARG A 272 2.67 7.60 6.91
CA ARG A 272 1.57 7.55 7.88
C ARG A 272 1.76 8.59 8.98
N TYR A 273 2.97 8.70 9.55
CA TYR A 273 3.27 9.66 10.61
C TYR A 273 3.12 11.11 10.13
N LEU A 274 3.54 11.40 8.91
CA LEU A 274 3.45 12.73 8.29
C LEU A 274 2.06 13.01 7.67
N ASP A 275 1.15 12.03 7.65
CA ASP A 275 -0.18 12.11 7.03
C ASP A 275 -0.13 12.59 5.56
N ILE A 276 0.73 11.98 4.75
CA ILE A 276 0.95 12.34 3.33
C ILE A 276 0.74 11.17 2.36
N GLY A 277 0.50 11.51 1.09
CA GLY A 277 0.47 10.56 -0.02
C GLY A 277 -0.62 9.50 0.10
N LEU A 278 -0.25 8.25 -0.18
CA LEU A 278 -1.16 7.10 -0.18
C LEU A 278 -1.72 6.80 1.22
N GLU A 279 -0.92 6.99 2.28
CA GLU A 279 -1.35 6.71 3.66
C GLU A 279 -2.45 7.68 4.14
N LYS A 280 -2.39 8.95 3.75
CA LYS A 280 -3.48 9.91 4.01
C LYS A 280 -4.79 9.47 3.34
N LYS A 281 -4.72 9.07 2.07
CA LYS A 281 -5.89 8.58 1.33
C LYS A 281 -6.45 7.31 1.95
N LEU A 282 -5.57 6.36 2.31
CA LEU A 282 -5.93 5.12 2.98
C LEU A 282 -6.67 5.37 4.30
N LYS A 283 -6.22 6.34 5.11
CA LYS A 283 -6.93 6.76 6.33
C LYS A 283 -8.36 7.24 6.06
N ILE A 284 -8.58 8.00 4.97
CA ILE A 284 -9.91 8.48 4.58
C ILE A 284 -10.80 7.31 4.13
N TRP A 285 -10.26 6.40 3.32
CA TRP A 285 -10.99 5.23 2.83
C TRP A 285 -11.36 4.25 3.95
N ILE A 286 -10.43 3.99 4.87
CA ILE A 286 -10.70 3.18 6.07
C ILE A 286 -11.80 3.81 6.90
N LYS A 287 -11.79 5.14 7.09
CA LYS A 287 -12.85 5.84 7.82
C LYS A 287 -14.23 5.62 7.17
N ALA A 288 -14.33 5.69 5.85
CA ALA A 288 -15.59 5.43 5.15
C ALA A 288 -16.06 3.96 5.28
N VAL A 289 -15.12 3.01 5.29
CA VAL A 289 -15.39 1.58 5.55
C VAL A 289 -15.90 1.37 6.98
N ASP A 290 -15.24 1.99 7.96
CA ASP A 290 -15.61 1.92 9.37
C ASP A 290 -16.98 2.55 9.64
N GLU A 291 -17.28 3.70 9.04
CA GLU A 291 -18.59 4.36 9.14
C GLU A 291 -19.71 3.45 8.61
N PHE A 292 -19.51 2.79 7.46
CA PHE A 292 -20.46 1.83 6.93
C PHE A 292 -20.64 0.63 7.88
N ALA A 293 -19.54 0.02 8.33
CA ALA A 293 -19.58 -1.13 9.24
C ALA A 293 -20.28 -0.79 10.56
N GLN A 294 -20.00 0.38 11.14
CA GLN A 294 -20.65 0.86 12.36
C GLN A 294 -22.15 1.08 12.16
N ASN A 295 -22.57 1.68 11.04
CA ASN A 295 -23.98 1.88 10.72
C ASN A 295 -24.74 0.54 10.61
N VAL A 296 -24.15 -0.44 9.94
CA VAL A 296 -24.69 -1.80 9.84
C VAL A 296 -24.85 -2.43 11.22
N ILE A 297 -23.80 -2.38 12.05
CA ILE A 297 -23.81 -2.96 13.40
C ILE A 297 -24.85 -2.26 14.28
N GLN A 298 -24.94 -0.93 14.24
CA GLN A 298 -25.89 -0.16 15.04
C GLN A 298 -27.34 -0.47 14.62
N THR A 299 -27.60 -0.52 13.32
CA THR A 299 -28.93 -0.87 12.79
C THR A 299 -29.34 -2.26 13.25
N ARG A 300 -28.43 -3.24 13.13
CA ARG A 300 -28.68 -4.61 13.58
C ARG A 300 -28.89 -4.70 15.09
N LYS A 301 -28.12 -3.96 15.90
CA LYS A 301 -28.33 -3.88 17.36
C LYS A 301 -29.71 -3.34 17.72
N LYS A 302 -30.19 -2.31 17.02
CA LYS A 302 -31.52 -1.73 17.22
C LYS A 302 -32.63 -2.72 16.86
N GLU A 303 -32.52 -3.37 15.70
CA GLU A 303 -33.49 -4.39 15.26
C GLU A 303 -33.58 -5.57 16.23
N LEU A 304 -32.43 -6.03 16.77
CA LEU A 304 -32.40 -7.10 17.76
C LEU A 304 -33.00 -6.67 19.11
N ALA A 305 -32.86 -5.40 19.49
CA ALA A 305 -33.43 -4.87 20.72
C ALA A 305 -34.96 -4.71 20.61
N SER A 306 -35.46 -4.15 19.51
CA SER A 306 -36.90 -3.97 19.28
C SER A 306 -37.67 -5.29 19.12
N ARG A 307 -36.99 -6.38 18.80
CA ARG A 307 -37.59 -7.73 18.64
C ARG A 307 -37.67 -8.55 19.92
N CYS A 308 -37.07 -8.08 21.03
CA CYS A 308 -37.20 -8.74 22.32
C CYS A 308 -38.53 -8.44 23.02
N ASP A 309 -39.33 -7.50 22.51
CA ASP A 309 -40.59 -7.05 23.12
C ASP A 309 -41.85 -7.72 22.54
N ASP A 310 -41.74 -8.58 21.50
CA ASP A 310 -42.90 -9.16 20.79
C ASP A 310 -42.88 -10.71 20.80
N PRO A 311 -43.80 -11.38 21.55
CA PRO A 311 -43.74 -12.84 21.79
C PRO A 311 -44.15 -13.73 20.59
N ASP A 312 -44.73 -13.17 19.52
CA ASP A 312 -45.24 -13.94 18.37
C ASP A 312 -44.20 -14.14 17.23
N ASP A 313 -43.02 -13.54 17.34
CA ASP A 313 -42.03 -13.44 16.25
C ASP A 313 -40.95 -14.56 16.28
N ASN A 314 -41.14 -15.59 17.12
CA ASN A 314 -40.16 -16.68 17.32
C ASN A 314 -39.94 -17.55 16.07
N GLU A 315 -40.89 -17.63 15.14
CA GLU A 315 -40.69 -18.27 13.83
C GLU A 315 -39.84 -17.42 12.88
N LYS A 316 -40.04 -16.09 12.83
CA LYS A 316 -39.20 -15.18 12.02
C LYS A 316 -37.76 -15.09 12.53
N ASN A 317 -37.56 -15.35 13.83
CA ASN A 317 -36.25 -15.47 14.48
C ASN A 317 -35.38 -16.60 13.85
N LYS A 318 -36.03 -17.58 13.22
CA LYS A 318 -35.39 -18.68 12.50
C LYS A 318 -35.03 -18.31 11.06
N GLN A 319 -35.64 -17.29 10.45
CA GLN A 319 -35.58 -17.10 9.00
C GLN A 319 -34.51 -16.12 8.51
N ARG A 320 -34.03 -15.20 9.37
CA ARG A 320 -33.00 -14.19 8.99
C ARG A 320 -31.80 -14.22 9.93
N SER A 321 -31.00 -15.29 9.91
CA SER A 321 -29.70 -15.30 10.59
C SER A 321 -28.59 -15.02 9.59
N ASP A 322 -28.34 -13.73 9.33
CA ASP A 322 -27.10 -13.31 8.69
C ASP A 322 -25.88 -13.64 9.58
N LEU A 323 -24.71 -13.67 8.95
CA LEU A 323 -23.47 -14.04 9.62
C LEU A 323 -23.12 -13.12 10.80
N LEU A 324 -23.43 -11.82 10.67
CA LEU A 324 -23.23 -10.83 11.73
C LEU A 324 -24.06 -11.17 12.98
N THR A 325 -25.32 -11.53 12.82
CA THR A 325 -26.20 -11.95 13.92
C THR A 325 -25.65 -13.15 14.67
N VAL A 326 -25.08 -14.11 13.94
CA VAL A 326 -24.45 -15.28 14.53
C VAL A 326 -23.19 -14.91 15.33
N PHE A 327 -22.31 -14.09 14.75
CA PHE A 327 -21.12 -13.63 15.46
C PHE A 327 -21.46 -12.79 16.69
N MET A 328 -22.50 -11.95 16.63
CA MET A 328 -22.98 -11.19 17.78
C MET A 328 -23.51 -12.09 18.90
N ARG A 329 -24.20 -13.18 18.58
CA ARG A 329 -24.65 -14.19 19.57
C ARG A 329 -23.48 -14.95 20.17
N SER A 330 -22.51 -15.35 19.35
CA SER A 330 -21.30 -16.03 19.81
C SER A 330 -20.49 -15.14 20.75
N LEU A 331 -20.30 -13.86 20.41
CA LEU A 331 -19.59 -12.90 21.27
C LEU A 331 -20.32 -12.67 22.60
N LYS A 332 -21.65 -12.53 22.60
CA LYS A 332 -22.43 -12.47 23.84
C LYS A 332 -22.23 -13.72 24.70
N MET A 333 -22.32 -14.91 24.12
CA MET A 333 -22.07 -16.15 24.88
C MET A 333 -20.64 -16.23 25.43
N THR A 334 -19.66 -15.68 24.71
CA THR A 334 -18.27 -15.64 25.18
C THR A 334 -18.09 -14.63 26.31
N SER A 335 -18.68 -13.43 26.23
CA SER A 335 -18.63 -12.42 27.29
C SER A 335 -19.34 -12.85 28.57
N PHE A 336 -20.47 -13.58 28.43
CA PHE A 336 -21.15 -14.24 29.56
C PHE A 336 -20.28 -15.31 30.23
N GLN A 337 -19.44 -16.02 29.47
CA GLN A 337 -18.49 -17.01 30.01
C GLN A 337 -17.24 -16.37 30.63
N THR A 338 -16.80 -15.20 30.16
CA THR A 338 -15.60 -14.51 30.68
C THR A 338 -15.88 -13.46 31.75
N GLY A 339 -17.15 -13.21 32.11
CA GLY A 339 -17.51 -12.34 33.23
C GLY A 339 -17.09 -10.87 33.08
N GLN A 340 -16.93 -10.38 31.85
CA GLN A 340 -16.67 -8.96 31.58
C GLN A 340 -17.94 -8.31 31.05
N TYR A 341 -18.56 -7.48 31.89
CA TYR A 341 -19.70 -6.63 31.58
C TYR A 341 -19.26 -5.34 30.88
#